data_AF-A0A396NIR1-F1
#
_entry.id   AF-A0A396NIR1-F1
#
_cell.length_a   1.000
_cell.length_b   1.000
_cell.length_c   1.000
_cell.angle_alpha   90.00
_cell.angle_beta   90.00
_cell.angle_gamma   90.00
#
_symmetry.space_group_name_H-M   'P 1'
#
loop_
_entity.id
_entity.type
_entity.pdbx_description
1 polymer ?
#
loop_
_entity_poly.entity_id
_entity_poly.type
_entity_poly.pdbx_seq_one_letter_code
_entity_poly.pdbx_strand_id
1 'polypeptide(L)'
;MNTNEIIDILFDRSKGHHRTSKGFKCYFNLYRCNLSRDDVHNLFEFEIDKSLSVFNPSILISIPEGEVGEIYSHDEKYNYDKLNYMMQIFPEDILKEYGKELTYVVFSILHEVGHWEYICDNNYSPQEYEENDFVERKLFYENHKGNDSEETFWEYREITSEKKADKYAISELNNALKSITNSKKDEYEHERE
;
A
#
# COMPACT_ATOMS: atom_id res chain seq x y z
N MET A 1 13.75 11.41 -0.22
CA MET A 1 13.56 9.99 0.11
C MET A 1 12.52 9.46 -0.82
N ASN A 2 12.88 8.40 -1.52
CA ASN A 2 12.03 7.78 -2.53
C ASN A 2 11.50 6.41 -2.08
N THR A 3 10.55 5.90 -2.85
CA THR A 3 9.92 4.60 -2.59
C THR A 3 10.89 3.43 -2.67
N ASN A 4 11.94 3.49 -3.51
CA ASN A 4 12.94 2.43 -3.55
C ASN A 4 13.72 2.33 -2.23
N GLU A 5 14.16 3.46 -1.67
CA GLU A 5 14.83 3.51 -0.36
C GLU A 5 13.93 2.97 0.77
N ILE A 6 12.63 3.33 0.74
CA ILE A 6 11.67 2.82 1.73
C ILE A 6 11.56 1.29 1.64
N ILE A 7 11.42 0.73 0.44
CA ILE A 7 11.33 -0.71 0.25
C ILE A 7 12.62 -1.41 0.68
N ASP A 8 13.77 -0.84 0.34
CA ASP A 8 15.06 -1.41 0.72
C ASP A 8 15.26 -1.46 2.23
N ILE A 9 14.80 -0.44 2.96
CA ILE A 9 14.87 -0.37 4.44
C ILE A 9 13.87 -1.33 5.09
N LEU A 10 12.61 -1.34 4.63
CA LEU A 10 11.55 -2.10 5.29
C LEU A 10 11.61 -3.61 5.00
N PHE A 11 12.16 -3.99 3.85
CA PHE A 11 12.12 -5.36 3.36
C PHE A 11 13.52 -5.92 3.05
N ASP A 12 14.56 -5.38 3.70
CA ASP A 12 15.96 -5.85 3.63
C ASP A 12 16.47 -6.02 2.19
N ARG A 13 16.14 -5.08 1.30
CA ARG A 13 16.44 -5.13 -0.16
C ARG A 13 15.87 -6.35 -0.88
N SER A 14 14.99 -7.11 -0.23
CA SER A 14 14.30 -8.24 -0.84
C SER A 14 13.16 -7.73 -1.70
N LYS A 15 13.30 -7.87 -3.01
CA LYS A 15 12.19 -7.64 -3.96
C LYS A 15 11.12 -8.72 -3.90
N GLY A 16 11.31 -9.77 -3.09
CA GLY A 16 10.33 -10.84 -2.87
C GLY A 16 9.92 -10.89 -1.40
N HIS A 17 8.62 -10.84 -1.15
CA HIS A 17 8.05 -11.00 0.19
C HIS A 17 7.63 -12.47 0.40
N HIS A 18 7.43 -12.88 1.67
CA HIS A 18 7.20 -14.25 2.18
C HIS A 18 6.43 -15.22 1.25
N ARG A 19 6.60 -16.55 1.45
CA ARG A 19 5.83 -17.56 0.70
C ARG A 19 4.57 -18.01 1.44
N THR A 20 3.47 -18.25 0.72
CA THR A 20 2.33 -18.99 1.29
C THR A 20 2.67 -20.47 1.46
N SER A 21 1.90 -21.20 2.28
CA SER A 21 2.08 -22.66 2.38
C SER A 21 1.78 -23.40 1.06
N LYS A 22 1.00 -22.77 0.18
CA LYS A 22 0.74 -23.21 -1.21
C LYS A 22 1.88 -22.88 -2.19
N GLY A 23 2.92 -22.17 -1.75
CA GLY A 23 4.15 -21.93 -2.51
C GLY A 23 4.16 -20.65 -3.34
N PHE A 24 3.12 -19.80 -3.24
CA PHE A 24 3.06 -18.51 -3.93
C PHE A 24 4.02 -17.51 -3.30
N LYS A 25 4.52 -16.56 -4.12
CA LYS A 25 5.40 -15.47 -3.71
C LYS A 25 4.80 -14.14 -4.15
N CYS A 26 4.97 -13.12 -3.32
CA CYS A 26 4.67 -11.75 -3.69
C CYS A 26 5.97 -11.00 -4.07
N TYR A 27 5.89 -10.09 -5.04
CA TYR A 27 7.01 -9.28 -5.49
C TYR A 27 6.66 -7.79 -5.46
N PHE A 28 7.65 -6.96 -5.16
CA PHE A 28 7.52 -5.51 -5.31
C PHE A 28 7.81 -5.11 -6.76
N ASN A 29 6.84 -4.43 -7.38
CA ASN A 29 6.96 -3.87 -8.72
C ASN A 29 7.07 -2.35 -8.63
N LEU A 30 8.30 -1.83 -8.63
CA LEU A 30 8.55 -0.39 -8.71
C LEU A 30 8.40 0.07 -10.16
N TYR A 31 7.41 0.91 -10.43
CA TYR A 31 7.07 1.35 -11.79
C TYR A 31 7.15 2.86 -11.95
N ARG A 32 7.57 3.32 -13.13
CA ARG A 32 7.63 4.76 -13.43
C ARG A 32 6.28 5.25 -13.89
N CYS A 33 5.77 6.29 -13.22
CA CYS A 33 4.55 6.98 -13.62
C CYS A 33 4.76 8.50 -13.69
N ASN A 34 3.91 9.17 -14.46
CA ASN A 34 3.93 10.62 -14.55
C ASN A 34 3.02 11.24 -13.49
N LEU A 35 3.58 11.52 -12.31
CA LEU A 35 2.85 12.11 -11.18
C LEU A 35 2.29 13.52 -11.45
N SER A 36 2.63 14.15 -12.59
CA SER A 36 2.09 15.45 -12.99
C SER A 36 0.73 15.41 -13.70
N ARG A 37 0.18 14.21 -13.95
CA ARG A 37 -1.07 13.98 -14.68
C ARG A 37 -2.04 13.13 -13.88
N ASP A 38 -3.33 13.30 -14.17
CA ASP A 38 -4.44 12.51 -13.63
C ASP A 38 -4.74 11.29 -14.51
N ASP A 39 -3.71 10.53 -14.86
CA ASP A 39 -3.83 9.34 -15.73
C ASP A 39 -3.42 8.03 -15.03
N VAL A 40 -3.02 8.10 -13.75
CA VAL A 40 -2.72 6.94 -12.93
C VAL A 40 -3.96 6.59 -12.12
N HIS A 41 -4.61 5.47 -12.45
CA HIS A 41 -5.87 5.10 -11.82
C HIS A 41 -5.70 4.78 -10.33
N ASN A 42 -4.61 4.09 -9.97
CA ASN A 42 -4.20 3.79 -8.60
C ASN A 42 -2.68 3.93 -8.50
N LEU A 43 -2.18 4.74 -7.57
CA LEU A 43 -0.74 4.87 -7.33
C LEU A 43 -0.19 3.59 -6.70
N PHE A 44 -0.86 3.07 -5.68
CA PHE A 44 -0.52 1.85 -4.98
C PHE A 44 -1.54 0.79 -5.35
N GLU A 45 -1.07 -0.42 -5.69
CA GLU A 45 -1.95 -1.49 -6.12
C GLU A 45 -1.39 -2.86 -5.77
N PHE A 46 -2.21 -3.67 -5.12
CA PHE A 46 -2.03 -5.10 -4.99
C PHE A 46 -2.64 -5.82 -6.20
N GLU A 47 -1.81 -6.45 -7.02
CA GLU A 47 -2.20 -7.09 -8.28
C GLU A 47 -1.94 -8.60 -8.27
N ILE A 48 -2.88 -9.37 -8.82
CA ILE A 48 -2.72 -10.79 -9.15
C ILE A 48 -2.71 -10.94 -10.67
N ASP A 49 -1.51 -11.00 -11.25
CA ASP A 49 -1.30 -11.14 -12.69
C ASP A 49 -1.40 -12.61 -13.14
N LYS A 50 -2.52 -12.93 -13.78
CA LYS A 50 -2.82 -14.25 -14.37
C LYS A 50 -2.24 -14.46 -15.76
N SER A 51 -1.74 -13.40 -16.41
CA SER A 51 -1.29 -13.44 -17.80
C SER A 51 -0.07 -14.36 -18.00
N LEU A 52 0.75 -14.48 -16.96
CA LEU A 52 1.98 -15.28 -16.97
C LEU A 52 1.72 -16.78 -16.68
N SER A 53 0.67 -17.11 -15.90
CA SER A 53 0.21 -18.48 -15.68
C SER A 53 -1.10 -18.50 -14.91
N VAL A 54 -2.13 -19.16 -15.45
CA VAL A 54 -3.41 -19.37 -14.74
C VAL A 54 -3.24 -20.24 -13.49
N PHE A 55 -2.23 -21.12 -13.47
CA PHE A 55 -1.99 -22.05 -12.35
C PHE A 55 -1.09 -21.47 -11.26
N ASN A 56 -0.21 -20.53 -11.63
CA ASN A 56 0.72 -19.86 -10.71
C ASN A 56 0.77 -18.36 -11.05
N PRO A 57 -0.29 -17.61 -10.77
CA PRO A 57 -0.31 -16.18 -11.08
C PRO A 57 0.77 -15.45 -10.27
N SER A 58 1.31 -14.40 -10.89
CA SER A 58 2.23 -13.50 -10.21
C SER A 58 1.45 -12.61 -9.26
N ILE A 59 2.03 -12.32 -8.10
CA ILE A 59 1.40 -11.48 -7.08
C ILE A 59 2.33 -10.31 -6.88
N LEU A 60 1.84 -9.11 -7.14
CA LEU A 60 2.63 -7.91 -7.22
C LEU A 60 2.07 -6.87 -6.26
N ILE A 61 2.97 -6.18 -5.57
CA ILE A 61 2.69 -4.91 -4.92
C ILE A 61 3.33 -3.84 -5.80
N SER A 62 2.49 -3.16 -6.55
CA SER A 62 2.86 -2.12 -7.50
C SER A 62 2.98 -0.78 -6.78
N ILE A 63 4.16 -0.18 -6.85
CA ILE A 63 4.52 1.04 -6.12
C ILE A 63 5.15 2.03 -7.12
N PRO A 64 4.74 3.31 -7.11
CA PRO A 64 5.30 4.28 -8.03
C PRO A 64 6.74 4.59 -7.62
N GLU A 65 7.66 4.53 -8.56
CA GLU A 65 9.04 4.99 -8.39
C GLU A 65 9.06 6.52 -8.37
N GLY A 66 9.33 7.12 -7.21
CA GLY A 66 9.34 8.58 -7.06
C GLY A 66 9.64 9.05 -5.64
N GLU A 67 9.81 10.37 -5.48
CA GLU A 67 9.98 10.99 -4.17
C GLU A 67 8.67 10.97 -3.38
N VAL A 68 8.76 10.74 -2.06
CA VAL A 68 7.61 10.71 -1.16
C VAL A 68 6.73 11.96 -1.28
N GLY A 69 7.35 13.15 -1.35
CA GLY A 69 6.63 14.40 -1.49
C GLY A 69 5.92 14.55 -2.84
N GLU A 70 6.48 14.00 -3.93
CA GLU A 70 5.84 14.04 -5.25
C GLU A 70 4.61 13.14 -5.31
N ILE A 71 4.70 11.95 -4.71
CA ILE A 71 3.58 11.00 -4.63
C ILE A 71 2.45 11.59 -3.77
N TYR A 72 2.77 12.12 -2.58
CA TYR A 72 1.77 12.78 -1.75
C TYR A 72 1.13 13.98 -2.46
N SER A 73 1.93 14.81 -3.15
CA SER A 73 1.42 15.98 -3.89
C SER A 73 0.50 15.58 -5.05
N HIS A 74 0.69 14.40 -5.64
CA HIS A 74 -0.21 13.88 -6.66
C HIS A 74 -1.60 13.64 -6.08
N ASP A 75 -1.71 12.91 -4.97
CA ASP A 75 -3.00 12.66 -4.33
C ASP A 75 -3.64 13.92 -3.75
N GLU A 76 -2.84 14.86 -3.25
CA GLU A 76 -3.37 16.17 -2.84
C GLU A 76 -4.02 16.92 -4.01
N LYS A 77 -3.49 16.74 -5.23
CA LYS A 77 -3.99 17.42 -6.43
C LYS A 77 -5.18 16.72 -7.08
N TYR A 78 -5.18 15.40 -7.11
CA TYR A 78 -6.14 14.60 -7.90
C TYR A 78 -7.13 13.81 -7.05
N ASN A 79 -6.79 13.50 -5.79
CA ASN A 79 -7.58 12.68 -4.87
C ASN A 79 -7.77 13.36 -3.49
N TYR A 80 -7.84 14.70 -3.47
CA TYR A 80 -7.80 15.52 -2.25
C TYR A 80 -8.76 15.05 -1.14
N ASP A 81 -10.03 14.81 -1.48
CA ASP A 81 -11.04 14.42 -0.49
C ASP A 81 -10.71 13.06 0.14
N LYS A 82 -10.35 12.07 -0.69
CA LYS A 82 -9.92 10.74 -0.22
C LYS A 82 -8.66 10.85 0.62
N LEU A 83 -7.67 11.65 0.22
CA LEU A 83 -6.46 11.89 1.01
C LEU A 83 -6.80 12.51 2.38
N ASN A 84 -7.75 13.43 2.45
CA ASN A 84 -8.18 13.99 3.73
C ASN A 84 -8.84 12.95 4.63
N TYR A 85 -9.67 12.06 4.07
CA TYR A 85 -10.25 10.95 4.83
C TYR A 85 -9.16 10.00 5.33
N MET A 86 -8.20 9.64 4.47
CA MET A 86 -7.01 8.85 4.86
C MET A 86 -6.28 9.43 6.08
N MET A 87 -6.10 10.76 6.12
CA MET A 87 -5.38 11.40 7.23
C MET A 87 -6.09 11.21 8.57
N GLN A 88 -7.41 10.98 8.59
CA GLN A 88 -8.17 10.75 9.82
C GLN A 88 -7.88 9.37 10.45
N ILE A 89 -7.30 8.44 9.69
CA ILE A 89 -6.94 7.10 10.18
C ILE A 89 -5.67 7.16 11.03
N PHE A 90 -4.80 8.14 10.78
CA PHE A 90 -3.49 8.19 11.39
C PHE A 90 -3.51 8.84 12.79
N PRO A 91 -2.86 8.23 13.79
CA PRO A 91 -2.67 8.87 15.09
C PRO A 91 -1.98 10.24 14.96
N GLU A 92 -2.48 11.24 15.71
CA GLU A 92 -1.98 12.61 15.65
C GLU A 92 -0.49 12.73 16.03
N ASP A 93 -0.02 11.89 16.96
CA ASP A 93 1.37 11.84 17.39
C ASP A 93 2.29 11.33 16.29
N ILE A 94 1.87 10.31 15.53
CA ILE A 94 2.59 9.82 14.34
C ILE A 94 2.69 10.94 13.31
N LEU A 95 1.58 11.62 12.99
CA LEU A 95 1.57 12.71 12.02
C LEU A 95 2.49 13.87 12.45
N LYS A 96 2.52 14.19 13.75
CA LYS A 96 3.37 15.25 14.30
C LYS A 96 4.85 14.88 14.26
N GLU A 97 5.19 13.62 14.52
CA GLU A 97 6.58 13.15 14.59
C GLU A 97 7.18 12.96 13.18
N TYR A 98 6.45 12.30 12.27
CA TYR A 98 6.98 11.85 10.98
C TYR A 98 6.51 12.70 9.78
N GLY A 99 5.46 13.51 9.96
CA GLY A 99 4.87 14.31 8.89
C GLY A 99 3.88 13.52 8.02
N LYS A 100 2.98 14.24 7.33
CA LYS A 100 1.90 13.65 6.52
C LYS A 100 2.42 12.86 5.32
N GLU A 101 3.36 13.43 4.57
CA GLU A 101 3.85 12.85 3.32
C GLU A 101 4.44 11.45 3.53
N LEU A 102 5.38 11.32 4.47
CA LEU A 102 6.03 10.06 4.78
C LEU A 102 5.05 9.05 5.40
N THR A 103 4.21 9.51 6.34
CA THR A 103 3.21 8.65 6.98
C THR A 103 2.25 8.05 5.96
N TYR A 104 1.74 8.87 5.03
CA TYR A 104 0.84 8.44 3.98
C TYR A 104 1.48 7.41 3.06
N VAL A 105 2.65 7.72 2.48
CA VAL A 105 3.31 6.83 1.51
C VAL A 105 3.68 5.49 2.17
N VAL A 106 4.20 5.52 3.39
CA VAL A 106 4.55 4.28 4.12
C VAL A 106 3.29 3.49 4.47
N PHE A 107 2.22 4.16 4.90
CA PHE A 107 0.95 3.49 5.13
C PHE A 107 0.42 2.81 3.86
N SER A 108 0.41 3.49 2.71
CA SER A 108 -0.11 2.94 1.46
C SER A 108 0.69 1.71 1.02
N ILE A 109 2.02 1.74 1.14
CA ILE A 109 2.87 0.57 0.88
C ILE A 109 2.51 -0.60 1.82
N LEU A 110 2.38 -0.32 3.12
CA LEU A 110 2.03 -1.34 4.11
C LEU A 110 0.60 -1.87 3.91
N HIS A 111 -0.33 -1.06 3.40
CA HIS A 111 -1.68 -1.47 3.08
C HIS A 111 -1.66 -2.55 1.98
N GLU A 112 -0.94 -2.32 0.88
CA GLU A 112 -0.80 -3.34 -0.16
C GLU A 112 -0.10 -4.61 0.35
N VAL A 113 0.89 -4.46 1.24
CA VAL A 113 1.49 -5.61 1.95
C VAL A 113 0.46 -6.32 2.82
N GLY A 114 -0.45 -5.59 3.46
CA GLY A 114 -1.51 -6.15 4.29
C GLY A 114 -2.49 -7.03 3.51
N HIS A 115 -2.75 -6.73 2.23
CA HIS A 115 -3.47 -7.65 1.35
C HIS A 115 -2.72 -8.97 1.16
N TRP A 116 -1.41 -8.93 0.99
CA TRP A 116 -0.58 -10.14 0.91
C TRP A 116 -0.57 -10.95 2.21
N GLU A 117 -0.39 -10.29 3.34
CA GLU A 117 -0.41 -10.94 4.66
C GLU A 117 -1.76 -11.60 4.91
N TYR A 118 -2.86 -10.97 4.51
CA TYR A 118 -4.18 -11.57 4.59
C TYR A 118 -4.32 -12.85 3.74
N ILE A 119 -3.73 -12.91 2.55
CA ILE A 119 -3.65 -14.14 1.76
C ILE A 119 -2.84 -15.22 2.50
N CYS A 120 -1.71 -14.84 3.07
CA CYS A 120 -0.83 -15.76 3.81
C CYS A 120 -1.52 -16.35 5.04
N ASP A 121 -2.13 -15.50 5.87
CA ASP A 121 -2.81 -15.88 7.11
C ASP A 121 -3.98 -16.85 6.89
N ASN A 122 -4.71 -16.68 5.80
CA ASN A 122 -5.83 -17.55 5.45
C ASN A 122 -5.42 -18.72 4.55
N ASN A 123 -4.14 -18.79 4.18
CA ASN A 123 -3.61 -19.78 3.25
C ASN A 123 -4.40 -19.84 1.92
N TYR A 124 -4.79 -18.68 1.41
CA TYR A 124 -5.49 -18.59 0.13
C TYR A 124 -4.51 -18.81 -1.03
N SER A 125 -5.02 -19.40 -2.10
CA SER A 125 -4.47 -19.22 -3.44
C SER A 125 -4.88 -17.84 -3.95
N PRO A 126 -4.17 -17.27 -4.93
CA PRO A 126 -4.54 -15.99 -5.50
C PRO A 126 -5.95 -16.01 -6.11
N GLN A 127 -6.35 -17.13 -6.72
CA GLN A 127 -7.70 -17.28 -7.28
C GLN A 127 -8.77 -17.26 -6.19
N GLU A 128 -8.57 -17.98 -5.07
CA GLU A 128 -9.52 -17.95 -3.94
C GLU A 128 -9.62 -16.55 -3.34
N TYR A 129 -8.51 -15.81 -3.25
CA TYR A 129 -8.53 -14.44 -2.78
C TYR A 129 -9.35 -13.54 -3.72
N GLU A 130 -9.07 -13.56 -5.02
CA GLU A 130 -9.79 -12.74 -6.00
C GLU A 130 -11.28 -13.08 -6.06
N GLU A 131 -11.66 -14.35 -5.96
CA GLU A 131 -13.07 -14.74 -5.96
C GLU A 131 -13.82 -14.15 -4.77
N ASN A 132 -13.22 -14.21 -3.57
CA ASN A 132 -13.82 -13.66 -2.36
C ASN A 132 -13.87 -12.12 -2.41
N ASP A 133 -12.77 -11.49 -2.78
CA ASP A 133 -12.62 -10.03 -2.87
C ASP A 133 -13.52 -9.43 -3.96
N PHE A 134 -13.59 -10.08 -5.13
CA PHE A 134 -14.45 -9.68 -6.24
C PHE A 134 -15.94 -9.67 -5.85
N VAL A 135 -16.40 -10.66 -5.08
CA VAL A 135 -17.81 -10.73 -4.66
C VAL A 135 -18.18 -9.54 -3.78
N GLU A 136 -17.35 -9.22 -2.79
CA GLU A 136 -17.59 -8.08 -1.89
C GLU A 136 -17.51 -6.74 -2.64
N ARG A 137 -16.47 -6.53 -3.46
CA ARG A 137 -16.30 -5.31 -4.27
C ARG A 137 -17.42 -5.11 -5.27
N LYS A 138 -17.84 -6.17 -5.96
CA LYS A 138 -18.95 -6.10 -6.91
C LYS A 138 -20.24 -5.67 -6.22
N LEU A 139 -20.57 -6.30 -5.08
CA LEU A 139 -21.75 -5.93 -4.30
C LEU A 139 -21.68 -4.47 -3.84
N PHE A 140 -20.49 -4.04 -3.39
CA PHE A 140 -20.26 -2.66 -3.00
C PHE A 140 -20.52 -1.67 -4.14
N TYR A 141 -19.91 -1.88 -5.31
CA TYR A 141 -20.05 -0.98 -6.46
C TYR A 141 -21.47 -1.00 -7.06
N GLU A 142 -22.18 -2.12 -7.00
CA GLU A 142 -23.59 -2.20 -7.41
C GLU A 142 -24.49 -1.33 -6.51
N ASN A 143 -24.20 -1.26 -5.21
CA ASN A 143 -24.96 -0.47 -4.25
C ASN A 143 -24.61 1.04 -4.26
N HIS A 144 -23.38 1.39 -4.61
CA HIS A 144 -22.86 2.77 -4.50
C HIS A 144 -22.54 3.45 -5.84
N LYS A 145 -23.11 2.95 -6.93
CA LYS A 145 -22.77 3.39 -8.29
C LYS A 145 -22.87 4.91 -8.47
N GLY A 146 -21.71 5.55 -8.63
CA GLY A 146 -21.59 7.00 -8.87
C GLY A 146 -21.71 7.88 -7.62
N ASN A 147 -21.66 7.29 -6.43
CA ASN A 147 -21.54 8.01 -5.17
C ASN A 147 -20.07 8.05 -4.74
N ASP A 148 -19.52 9.24 -4.53
CA ASP A 148 -18.15 9.45 -4.04
C ASP A 148 -18.17 10.21 -2.70
N SER A 149 -19.17 9.92 -1.87
CA SER A 149 -19.31 10.51 -0.53
C SER A 149 -18.27 9.97 0.45
N GLU A 150 -18.00 10.73 1.51
CA GLU A 150 -17.22 10.27 2.67
C GLU A 150 -17.73 8.94 3.24
N GLU A 151 -19.05 8.80 3.36
CA GLU A 151 -19.69 7.55 3.81
C GLU A 151 -19.32 6.38 2.90
N THR A 152 -19.38 6.59 1.58
CA THR A 152 -19.01 5.56 0.59
C THR A 152 -17.53 5.18 0.70
N PHE A 153 -16.65 6.15 0.94
CA PHE A 153 -15.23 5.89 1.18
C PHE A 153 -15.03 4.99 2.41
N TRP A 154 -15.67 5.31 3.53
CA TRP A 154 -15.53 4.52 4.76
C TRP A 154 -16.15 3.13 4.64
N GLU A 155 -17.30 3.01 3.97
CA GLU A 155 -17.92 1.71 3.70
C GLU A 155 -17.06 0.81 2.81
N TYR A 156 -16.39 1.39 1.80
CA TYR A 156 -15.47 0.64 0.95
C TYR A 156 -14.34 0.00 1.78
N ARG A 157 -13.79 0.73 2.75
CA ARG A 157 -12.73 0.21 3.63
C ARG A 157 -13.19 -0.86 4.61
N GLU A 158 -14.51 -1.04 4.78
CA GLU A 158 -15.06 -2.12 5.58
C GLU A 158 -15.18 -3.45 4.80
N ILE A 159 -14.92 -3.45 3.48
CA ILE A 159 -14.69 -4.68 2.71
C ILE A 159 -13.60 -5.51 3.42
N THR A 160 -13.81 -6.82 3.50
CA THR A 160 -12.99 -7.69 4.37
C THR A 160 -11.50 -7.56 4.08
N SER A 161 -11.09 -7.56 2.81
CA SER A 161 -9.69 -7.45 2.40
C SER A 161 -9.09 -6.09 2.77
N GLU A 162 -9.79 -4.99 2.47
CA GLU A 162 -9.40 -3.61 2.77
C GLU A 162 -9.23 -3.40 4.29
N LYS A 163 -10.21 -3.84 5.07
CA LYS A 163 -10.18 -3.76 6.54
C LYS A 163 -9.00 -4.52 7.14
N LYS A 164 -8.64 -5.66 6.55
CA LYS A 164 -7.50 -6.47 6.99
C LYS A 164 -6.18 -5.80 6.63
N ALA A 165 -6.08 -5.28 5.41
CA ALA A 165 -4.93 -4.51 4.94
C ALA A 165 -4.68 -3.28 5.82
N ASP A 166 -5.73 -2.52 6.12
CA ASP A 166 -5.68 -1.37 7.03
C ASP A 166 -5.20 -1.71 8.42
N LYS A 167 -5.77 -2.78 8.99
CA LYS A 167 -5.41 -3.22 10.32
C LYS A 167 -3.92 -3.56 10.40
N TYR A 168 -3.41 -4.28 9.38
CA TYR A 168 -1.99 -4.60 9.28
C TYR A 168 -1.14 -3.33 9.13
N ALA A 169 -1.51 -2.45 8.20
CA ALA A 169 -0.77 -1.22 7.94
C ALA A 169 -0.67 -0.33 9.19
N ILE A 170 -1.78 -0.13 9.91
CA ILE A 170 -1.78 0.64 11.16
C ILE A 170 -0.96 -0.02 12.25
N SER A 171 -0.98 -1.36 12.38
CA SER A 171 -0.18 -2.04 13.41
C SER A 171 1.33 -1.91 13.17
N GLU A 172 1.76 -1.87 11.91
CA GLU A 172 3.18 -1.81 11.55
C GLU A 172 3.71 -0.38 11.33
N LEU A 173 2.82 0.59 11.11
CA LEU A 173 3.16 1.95 10.68
C LEU A 173 4.23 2.63 11.54
N ASN A 174 4.07 2.61 12.86
CA ASN A 174 5.03 3.28 13.77
C ASN A 174 6.42 2.62 13.72
N ASN A 175 6.48 1.29 13.67
CA ASN A 175 7.75 0.56 13.60
C ASN A 175 8.44 0.81 12.25
N ALA A 176 7.68 0.81 11.15
CA ALA A 176 8.19 1.12 9.82
C ALA A 176 8.76 2.54 9.76
N LEU A 177 8.01 3.55 10.23
CA LEU A 177 8.44 4.95 10.23
C LEU A 177 9.69 5.18 11.10
N LYS A 178 9.77 4.53 12.27
CA LYS A 178 10.98 4.56 13.11
C LYS A 178 12.19 3.97 12.41
N SER A 179 12.02 2.82 11.74
CA SER A 179 13.11 2.15 11.03
C SER A 179 13.65 3.02 9.89
N ILE A 180 12.75 3.63 9.11
CA ILE A 180 13.09 4.55 8.02
C ILE A 180 13.83 5.79 8.53
N THR A 181 13.35 6.41 9.61
CA THR A 181 13.95 7.65 10.13
C THR A 181 15.27 7.42 10.87
N ASN A 182 15.44 6.28 11.53
CA ASN A 182 16.71 5.92 12.17
C ASN A 182 17.79 5.56 11.15
N SER A 183 17.44 4.81 10.08
CA SER A 183 18.39 4.46 9.01
C SER A 183 19.00 5.71 8.37
N LYS A 184 18.25 6.80 8.27
CA LYS A 184 18.77 8.10 7.81
C LYS A 184 19.78 8.72 8.77
N LYS A 185 19.58 8.61 10.09
CA LYS A 185 20.49 9.23 11.06
C LYS A 185 21.88 8.60 11.00
N ASP A 186 21.93 7.29 10.83
CA ASP A 186 23.18 6.53 10.75
C ASP A 186 24.00 6.90 9.49
N GLU A 187 23.35 7.15 8.35
CA GLU A 187 24.02 7.65 7.14
C GLU A 187 24.63 9.05 7.33
N TYR A 188 23.90 9.97 7.99
CA TYR A 188 24.38 11.33 8.26
C TYR A 188 25.49 11.41 9.33
N GLU A 189 25.62 10.40 10.18
CA GLU A 189 26.73 10.32 11.15
C GLU A 189 27.98 9.75 10.48
N HIS A 190 27.84 8.76 9.60
CA HIS A 190 28.97 8.21 8.84
C HIS A 190 29.59 9.16 7.80
N GLU A 191 28.82 10.09 7.22
CA GLU A 191 29.37 11.10 6.30
C GLU A 191 30.11 12.26 7.01
N ARG A 192 30.04 12.32 8.35
CA ARG A 192 30.66 13.37 9.16
C ARG A 192 31.94 12.93 9.89
N GLU A 193 32.33 11.67 9.76
CA GLU A 193 33.61 11.08 10.24
C GLU A 193 34.66 11.01 9.12
#